data_AF-A0A6V7MA02-F1
#
_entry.id   AF-A0A6V7MA02-F1
#
_cell.length_a   1.000
_cell.length_b   1.000
_cell.length_c   1.000
_cell.angle_alpha   90.00
_cell.angle_beta   90.00
_cell.angle_gamma   90.00
#
_symmetry.space_group_name_H-M   'P 1'
#
loop_
_entity.id
_entity.type
_entity.pdbx_description
1 polymer ?
#
loop_
_entity_poly.entity_id
_entity_poly.type
_entity_poly.pdbx_seq_one_letter_code
_entity_poly.pdbx_strand_id
1 'polypeptide(L)' 'YPSCSGARAPGLAADMHFRDNVIAFVGPACAFALEPVARLAAYWNTPIITGMGDQ' A
#
# COMPACT_ATOMS: atom_id res chain seq x y z
N TYR A 1 12.99 -2.39 12.33
CA TYR A 1 12.04 -2.08 11.24
C TYR A 1 10.98 -1.07 11.73
N PRO A 2 11.30 0.21 12.02
CA PRO A 2 10.43 1.02 12.88
C PRO A 2 9.52 2.03 12.14
N SER A 3 9.30 1.91 10.83
CA SER A 3 8.61 2.96 10.03
C SER A 3 7.24 2.60 9.46
N CYS A 4 6.65 1.44 9.81
CA CYS A 4 5.32 1.07 9.36
C CYS A 4 4.22 1.89 10.06
N SER A 5 3.92 3.07 9.51
CA SER A 5 2.82 3.92 9.98
C SER A 5 1.59 3.73 9.10
N GLY A 6 0.51 3.18 9.68
CA GLY A 6 -0.78 3.03 8.99
C GLY A 6 -1.45 4.37 8.65
N ALA A 7 -1.00 5.49 9.23
CA ALA A 7 -1.48 6.81 8.86
C ALA A 7 -0.72 7.41 7.65
N ARG A 8 0.61 7.21 7.57
CA ARG A 8 1.43 7.75 6.47
C ARG A 8 1.41 6.89 5.21
N ALA A 9 1.37 5.56 5.35
CA ALA A 9 1.37 4.63 4.23
C ALA A 9 0.27 4.87 3.19
N PRO A 10 -1.02 5.06 3.57
CA PRO A 10 -2.07 5.35 2.59
C PRO A 10 -1.90 6.73 1.93
N GLY A 11 -1.36 7.71 2.66
CA GLY A 11 -1.04 9.02 2.09
C GLY A 11 0.02 8.95 1.00
N LEU A 12 1.10 8.18 1.23
CA LEU A 12 2.12 7.92 0.21
C LEU A 12 1.56 7.11 -0.97
N ALA A 13 0.72 6.10 -0.70
CA ALA A 13 0.09 5.31 -1.76
C ALA A 13 -0.82 6.16 -2.65
N ALA A 14 -1.59 7.08 -2.06
CA ALA A 14 -2.37 8.04 -2.80
C ALA A 14 -1.49 8.98 -3.63
N ASP A 15 -0.40 9.49 -3.05
CA ASP A 15 0.54 10.36 -3.76
C ASP A 15 1.12 9.67 -5.00
N MET A 16 1.59 8.42 -4.87
CA MET A 16 2.10 7.62 -5.99
C MET A 16 1.03 7.32 -7.04
N HIS A 17 -0.22 7.07 -6.64
CA HIS A 17 -1.32 6.86 -7.60
C HIS A 17 -1.64 8.12 -8.41
N PHE A 18 -1.76 9.27 -7.73
CA PHE A 18 -2.19 10.50 -8.39
C PHE A 18 -1.05 11.27 -9.06
N ARG A 19 0.16 11.26 -8.52
CA ARG A 19 1.33 11.97 -9.08
C ARG A 19 2.08 11.13 -10.10
N ASP A 20 2.35 9.86 -9.77
CA ASP A 20 3.22 9.00 -10.57
C ASP A 20 2.44 8.01 -11.45
N ASN A 21 1.12 7.93 -11.31
CA ASN A 21 0.23 7.02 -12.06
C ASN A 21 0.75 5.57 -12.06
N VAL A 22 1.09 5.08 -10.87
CA VAL A 22 1.67 3.74 -10.70
C VAL A 22 0.68 2.65 -11.10
N ILE A 23 1.20 1.63 -11.79
CA ILE A 23 0.42 0.46 -12.23
C ILE A 23 0.39 -0.69 -11.22
N ALA A 24 1.19 -0.61 -10.15
CA ALA A 24 1.24 -1.60 -9.08
C ALA A 24 1.91 -1.00 -7.83
N PHE A 25 1.50 -1.45 -6.65
CA PHE A 25 2.20 -1.18 -5.40
C PHE A 25 3.02 -2.39 -4.95
N VAL A 26 4.24 -2.18 -4.47
CA VAL A 26 5.09 -3.23 -3.91
C VAL A 26 5.32 -2.98 -2.42
N GLY A 27 5.04 -3.98 -1.59
CA GLY A 27 4.87 -3.84 -0.14
C GLY A 27 3.43 -3.44 0.22
N PRO A 28 3.17 -2.88 1.42
CA PRO A 28 4.07 -2.75 2.57
C PRO A 28 4.25 -4.06 3.34
N ALA A 29 5.40 -4.20 4.01
CA ALA A 29 5.78 -5.40 4.77
C ALA A 29 5.07 -5.56 6.15
N CYS A 30 4.07 -4.73 6.46
CA CYS A 30 3.40 -4.69 7.76
C CYS A 30 1.89 -4.68 7.60
N ALA A 31 1.16 -5.52 8.35
CA ALA A 31 -0.27 -5.73 8.16
C ALA A 31 -1.09 -4.46 8.42
N PHE A 32 -0.72 -3.72 9.47
CA PHE A 32 -1.38 -2.48 9.84
C PHE A 32 -1.28 -1.37 8.79
N ALA A 33 -0.18 -1.32 8.03
CA ALA A 33 -0.02 -0.38 6.93
C ALA A 33 -0.60 -0.91 5.62
N LEU A 34 -0.64 -2.24 5.47
CA LEU A 34 -1.18 -2.93 4.30
C LEU A 34 -2.69 -2.77 4.21
N GLU A 35 -3.43 -2.97 5.30
CA GLU A 35 -4.90 -2.92 5.27
C GLU A 35 -5.48 -1.64 4.62
N PRO A 36 -5.08 -0.41 5.02
CA PRO A 36 -5.59 0.81 4.40
C PRO A 36 -5.13 0.98 2.95
N VAL A 37 -3.87 0.61 2.63
CA VAL A 37 -3.35 0.68 1.25
C VAL A 37 -4.05 -0.33 0.34
N ALA A 38 -4.37 -1.53 0.86
CA ALA A 38 -5.07 -2.59 0.16
C ALA A 38 -6.48 -2.19 -0.24
N ARG A 39 -7.23 -1.57 0.67
CA ARG A 39 -8.55 -1.03 0.34
C ARG A 39 -8.49 0.04 -0.74
N LEU A 40 -7.50 0.93 -0.68
CA LEU A 40 -7.33 1.98 -1.69
C LEU A 40 -6.94 1.41 -3.05
N ALA A 41 -5.99 0.49 -3.11
CA ALA A 41 -5.57 -0.11 -4.37
C ALA A 41 -6.67 -0.98 -4.99
N ALA A 42 -7.46 -1.69 -4.18
CA ALA A 42 -8.66 -2.39 -4.65
C ALA A 42 -9.69 -1.40 -5.25
N TYR A 43 -9.88 -0.24 -4.62
CA TYR A 43 -10.76 0.81 -5.15
C TYR A 43 -10.24 1.40 -6.47
N TRP A 44 -8.93 1.61 -6.59
CA TRP A 44 -8.28 2.11 -7.80
C TRP A 44 -7.96 1.02 -8.83
N ASN A 45 -8.41 -0.21 -8.60
CA ASN A 45 -8.15 -1.36 -9.46
C ASN A 45 -6.65 -1.55 -9.79
N THR A 46 -5.78 -1.19 -8.85
CA THR A 46 -4.31 -1.23 -8.96
C THR A 46 -3.79 -2.43 -8.18
N PRO A 47 -3.01 -3.34 -8.79
CA PRO A 47 -2.50 -4.53 -8.11
C PRO A 47 -1.51 -4.17 -6.99
N ILE A 48 -1.51 -4.96 -5.92
CA ILE A 48 -0.51 -4.89 -4.84
C ILE A 48 0.24 -6.21 -4.77
N ILE A 49 1.56 -6.12 -4.65
CA ILE A 49 2.46 -7.25 -4.43
C ILE A 49 3.14 -7.02 -3.09
N THR A 50 2.75 -7.76 -2.05
CA THR A 50 3.39 -7.67 -0.74
C THR A 50 4.00 -9.03 -0.35
N GLY A 51 5.18 -8.99 0.28
CA GLY A 51 5.80 -10.17 0.88
C GLY A 51 5.17 -10.57 2.22
N MET A 52 4.13 -9.86 2.65
CA MET A 52 3.28 -10.27 3.76
C MET A 52 2.41 -11.46 3.34
N GLY A 53 2.95 -12.66 3.50
CA GLY A 53 2.24 -13.93 3.39
C GLY A 53 1.77 -14.39 4.77
N ASP A 54 0.58 -14.97 4.83
CA ASP A 54 -0.15 -15.25 6.08
C ASP A 54 0.38 -16.45 6.90
N GLN A 55 0.70 -17.60 6.31
CA GLN A 55 0.23 -18.89 6.87
C GLN A 55 -1.28 -18.99 6.78
#